data_AF-A0A414ZQ55-F1
#
_entry.id   AF-A0A414ZQ55-F1
#
_cell.length_a   1.000
_cell.length_b   1.000
_cell.length_c   1.000
_cell.angle_alpha   90.00
_cell.angle_beta   90.00
_cell.angle_gamma   90.00
#
_symmetry.space_group_name_H-M   'P 1'
#
loop_
_entity.id
_entity.type
_entity.pdbx_description
1 polymer ?
#
loop_
_entity_poly.entity_id
_entity_poly.type
_entity_poly.pdbx_seq_one_letter_code
_entity_poly.pdbx_strand_id
1 'polypeptide(L)'
;MKKIPMTQEDRDYFKSGVKTLCGIEVIQAKNIINDPELKVVFTSEDLDFMNKELGRQAGAVFARILRAIKKMDFKEAQRVLTGGKNK
;
A
#
# COMPACT_ATOMS: atom_id res chain seq x y z
N MET A 1 -20.64 -13.46 10.11
CA MET A 1 -19.47 -14.37 10.07
C MET A 1 -18.59 -14.12 11.28
N LYS A 2 -18.06 -15.17 11.92
CA LYS A 2 -17.02 -15.01 12.94
C LYS A 2 -15.73 -14.62 12.23
N LYS A 3 -15.20 -13.43 12.53
CA LYS A 3 -13.95 -12.94 11.95
C LYS A 3 -12.79 -13.71 12.56
N ILE A 4 -11.87 -14.19 11.72
CA ILE A 4 -10.63 -14.83 12.17
C ILE A 4 -9.55 -13.74 12.10
N PRO A 5 -8.95 -13.34 13.24
CA PRO A 5 -7.89 -12.33 13.25
C PRO A 5 -6.67 -12.78 12.46
N MET A 6 -5.94 -11.83 11.87
CA MET A 6 -4.66 -12.12 11.24
C MET A 6 -3.66 -12.65 12.27
N THR A 7 -2.98 -13.74 11.92
CA THR A 7 -1.85 -14.25 12.69
C THR A 7 -0.64 -13.33 12.56
N GLN A 8 0.40 -13.55 13.37
CA GLN A 8 1.66 -12.83 13.20
C GLN A 8 2.30 -13.10 11.83
N GLU A 9 2.20 -14.34 11.34
CA GLU A 9 2.69 -14.73 10.01
C GLU A 9 1.96 -13.95 8.90
N ASP A 10 0.64 -13.85 8.97
CA ASP A 10 -0.16 -13.06 8.02
C ASP A 10 0.25 -11.58 8.01
N ARG A 11 0.50 -11.02 9.21
CA ARG A 11 0.92 -9.63 9.37
C ARG A 11 2.30 -9.39 8.78
N ASP A 12 3.23 -10.31 8.99
CA ASP A 12 4.58 -10.22 8.44
C ASP A 12 4.58 -10.39 6.92
N TYR A 13 3.78 -11.32 6.41
CA TYR A 13 3.55 -11.49 4.98
C TYR A 13 2.99 -10.20 4.35
N PHE A 14 1.92 -9.65 4.92
CA PHE A 14 1.30 -8.41 4.46
C PHE A 14 2.31 -7.25 4.45
N LYS A 15 3.05 -7.06 5.55
CA LYS A 15 4.06 -6.01 5.67
C LYS A 15 5.18 -6.16 4.65
N SER A 16 5.60 -7.39 4.33
CA SER A 16 6.61 -7.66 3.31
C SER A 16 6.09 -7.30 1.91
N GLY A 17 4.84 -7.66 1.60
CA GLY A 17 4.18 -7.35 0.34
C GLY A 17 3.95 -5.85 0.14
N VAL A 18 3.44 -5.15 1.16
CA VAL A 18 3.14 -3.71 1.07
C VAL A 18 4.38 -2.89 0.72
N LYS A 19 5.56 -3.26 1.21
CA LYS A 19 6.82 -2.56 0.90
C LYS A 19 7.21 -2.60 -0.57
N THR A 20 6.71 -3.56 -1.35
CA THR A 20 7.06 -3.72 -2.77
C THR A 20 6.15 -2.91 -3.68
N LEU A 21 5.01 -2.42 -3.18
CA LEU A 21 3.99 -1.74 -3.99
C LEU A 21 4.47 -0.39 -4.50
N CYS A 22 4.19 -0.10 -5.77
CA CYS A 22 4.30 1.24 -6.35
C CYS A 22 3.11 2.12 -5.97
N GLY A 23 3.13 3.41 -6.35
CA GLY A 23 2.09 4.36 -5.93
C GLY A 23 0.67 3.98 -6.32
N ILE A 24 0.46 3.52 -7.55
CA ILE A 24 -0.87 3.05 -8.00
C ILE A 24 -1.32 1.82 -7.21
N GLU A 25 -0.42 0.87 -6.97
CA GLU A 25 -0.73 -0.37 -6.26
C GLU A 25 -1.09 -0.09 -4.79
N VAL A 26 -0.44 0.88 -4.14
CA VAL A 26 -0.81 1.31 -2.77
C VAL A 26 -2.25 1.85 -2.74
N ILE A 27 -2.64 2.66 -3.74
CA ILE A 27 -4.00 3.20 -3.84
C ILE A 27 -5.01 2.08 -4.07
N GLN A 28 -4.70 1.14 -4.97
CA GLN A 28 -5.55 -0.01 -5.26
C GLN A 28 -5.74 -0.90 -4.02
N ALA A 29 -4.65 -1.27 -3.33
CA ALA A 29 -4.71 -2.07 -2.12
C ALA A 29 -5.54 -1.38 -1.01
N LYS A 30 -5.34 -0.07 -0.82
CA LYS A 30 -6.14 0.73 0.12
C LYS A 30 -7.62 0.71 -0.22
N ASN A 31 -7.99 0.78 -1.49
CA ASN A 31 -9.38 0.76 -1.92
C ASN A 31 -10.01 -0.62 -1.72
N ILE A 32 -9.29 -1.70 -2.05
CA ILE A 32 -9.75 -3.08 -1.86
C ILE A 32 -10.02 -3.37 -0.37
N ILE A 33 -9.07 -3.04 0.52
CA ILE A 33 -9.20 -3.36 1.95
C ILE A 33 -10.32 -2.55 2.63
N ASN A 34 -10.58 -1.34 2.14
CA ASN A 34 -11.64 -0.47 2.68
C ASN A 34 -12.96 -0.56 1.90
N ASP A 35 -13.05 -1.46 0.91
CA ASP A 35 -14.29 -1.73 0.21
C ASP A 35 -15.36 -2.23 1.22
N PRO A 36 -16.60 -1.70 1.18
CA PRO A 36 -17.64 -2.09 2.12
C PRO A 36 -17.92 -3.60 2.19
N GLU A 37 -17.78 -4.32 1.07
CA GLU A 37 -18.02 -5.76 0.99
C GLU A 37 -16.85 -6.60 1.51
N LEU A 38 -15.63 -6.05 1.45
CA LEU A 38 -14.42 -6.76 1.91
C LEU A 38 -14.03 -6.39 3.34
N LYS A 39 -14.26 -5.15 3.78
CA LYS A 39 -13.91 -4.70 5.14
C LYS A 39 -14.62 -5.50 6.23
N VAL A 40 -15.77 -6.11 5.92
CA VAL A 40 -16.51 -6.95 6.88
C VAL A 40 -15.81 -8.27 7.19
N VAL A 41 -14.84 -8.69 6.37
CA VAL A 41 -14.05 -9.90 6.58
C VAL A 41 -13.01 -9.70 7.70
N PHE A 42 -12.44 -8.49 7.78
CA PHE A 42 -11.33 -8.16 8.68
C PHE A 42 -11.81 -7.65 10.03
N THR A 43 -11.07 -7.94 11.10
CA THR A 43 -11.28 -7.28 12.40
C THR A 43 -10.90 -5.80 12.32
N SER A 44 -11.36 -4.98 13.27
CA SER A 44 -10.94 -3.57 13.35
C SER A 44 -9.43 -3.45 13.55
N GLU A 45 -8.84 -4.32 14.37
CA GLU A 45 -7.40 -4.35 14.65
C GLU A 45 -6.57 -4.72 13.43
N ASP A 46 -7.07 -5.63 12.58
CA ASP A 46 -6.43 -5.99 11.32
C ASP A 46 -6.53 -4.85 10.31
N LEU A 47 -7.68 -4.17 10.22
CA LEU A 47 -7.86 -2.99 9.36
C LEU A 47 -6.93 -1.86 9.77
N ASP A 48 -6.82 -1.58 11.07
CA ASP A 48 -5.91 -0.56 11.60
C ASP A 48 -4.45 -0.89 11.28
N PHE A 49 -4.06 -2.16 11.44
CA PHE A 49 -2.73 -2.63 11.05
C PHE A 49 -2.47 -2.47 9.56
N MET A 50 -3.38 -2.94 8.71
CA MET A 50 -3.22 -2.88 7.25
C MET A 50 -3.15 -1.44 6.75
N ASN A 51 -4.04 -0.57 7.22
CA ASN A 51 -4.05 0.85 6.87
C ASN A 51 -2.77 1.56 7.35
N LYS A 52 -2.24 1.19 8.52
CA LYS A 52 -0.98 1.73 9.03
C LYS A 52 0.20 1.37 8.13
N GLU A 53 0.34 0.11 7.72
CA GLU A 53 1.43 -0.31 6.83
C GLU A 53 1.30 0.31 5.43
N LEU A 54 0.08 0.37 4.87
CA LEU A 54 -0.19 1.07 3.60
C LEU A 54 0.16 2.56 3.68
N GLY A 55 -0.19 3.22 4.79
CA GLY A 55 0.16 4.63 5.03
C GLY A 55 1.66 4.87 5.07
N ARG A 56 2.43 3.96 5.69
CA ARG A 56 3.91 4.03 5.66
C ARG A 56 4.47 3.93 4.25
N GLN A 57 3.96 2.99 3.45
CA GLN A 57 4.39 2.86 2.06
C GLN A 57 3.98 4.07 1.22
N ALA A 58 2.77 4.59 1.41
CA ALA A 58 2.30 5.81 0.74
C ALA A 58 3.25 6.98 1.01
N GLY A 59 3.67 7.17 2.27
CA GLY A 59 4.65 8.19 2.64
C GLY A 59 6.01 7.99 1.95
N ALA A 60 6.52 6.75 1.92
CA ALA A 60 7.79 6.43 1.27
C ALA A 60 7.74 6.66 -0.26
N VAL A 61 6.67 6.23 -0.92
CA VAL A 61 6.42 6.46 -2.35
C VAL A 61 6.34 7.96 -2.63
N PHE A 62 5.54 8.71 -1.87
CA PHE A 62 5.35 10.14 -2.07
C PHE A 62 6.67 10.91 -1.90
N ALA A 63 7.47 10.58 -0.88
CA ALA A 63 8.78 11.17 -0.69
C ALA A 63 9.71 10.93 -1.89
N ARG A 64 9.68 9.74 -2.50
CA ARG A 64 10.46 9.43 -3.71
C ARG A 64 9.99 10.23 -4.92
N ILE A 65 8.67 10.35 -5.13
CA ILE A 65 8.08 11.17 -6.20
C ILE A 65 8.50 12.63 -6.05
N LEU A 66 8.35 13.22 -4.85
CA LEU A 66 8.75 14.62 -4.60
C LEU A 66 10.24 14.86 -4.86
N ARG A 67 11.11 13.93 -4.45
CA ARG A 67 12.55 14.02 -4.72
C ARG A 67 12.86 13.97 -6.21
N ALA A 68 12.17 13.12 -6.97
CA ALA A 68 12.33 13.02 -8.42
C ALA A 68 11.86 14.31 -9.12
N ILE A 69 10.68 14.83 -8.75
CA ILE A 69 10.15 16.10 -9.28
C ILE A 69 11.09 17.27 -8.98
N LYS A 70 11.64 17.36 -7.75
CA LYS A 70 12.61 18.40 -7.38
C LYS A 70 13.87 18.37 -8.25
N LYS A 71 14.26 17.19 -8.74
CA LYS A 71 15.39 16.99 -9.67
C LYS A 71 14.98 17.10 -11.14
N MET A 72 13.73 17.41 -11.44
CA MET A 72 13.13 17.38 -12.78
C MET A 72 13.23 16.00 -13.47
N ASP A 73 13.38 14.93 -12.70
CA ASP A 73 13.42 13.54 -13.19
C ASP A 73 11.99 12.98 -13.25
N PHE A 74 11.23 13.42 -14.25
CA PHE A 74 9.85 12.98 -14.43
C PHE A 74 9.73 11.50 -14.80
N LYS A 75 10.77 10.93 -15.41
CA LYS A 75 10.82 9.50 -15.73
C LYS A 75 10.89 8.66 -14.46
N GLU A 76 11.73 9.04 -13.49
CA GLU A 76 11.76 8.39 -12.18
C GLU A 76 10.45 8.61 -11.42
N ALA A 77 9.89 9.82 -11.45
CA ALA A 77 8.59 10.09 -10.80
C ALA A 77 7.48 9.15 -11.34
N GLN A 78 7.39 9.02 -12.67
CA GLN A 78 6.45 8.11 -13.32
C GLN A 78 6.76 6.64 -12.98
N ARG A 79 8.04 6.23 -12.96
CA ARG A 79 8.43 4.86 -12.60
C ARG A 79 8.04 4.53 -11.16
N VAL A 80 8.25 5.44 -10.21
CA VAL A 80 7.86 5.26 -8.80
C VAL A 80 6.34 5.17 -8.67
N LEU A 81 5.60 5.98 -9.43
CA LEU A 81 4.14 5.97 -9.41
C LEU A 81 3.56 4.67 -10.00
N THR A 82 4.13 4.20 -11.12
CA THR A 82 3.56 3.10 -11.94
C THR A 82 4.24 1.74 -11.75
N GLY A 83 5.34 1.69 -10.99
CA GLY A 83 6.18 0.51 -10.87
C GLY A 83 7.00 0.20 -12.12
N GLY A 84 7.08 1.13 -13.09
CA GLY A 84 7.74 0.92 -14.38
C GLY A 84 6.95 0.06 -15.36
N LYS A 85 5.65 -0.13 -15.11
CA LYS A 85 4.74 -0.94 -15.96
C LYS A 85 4.19 -0.17 -17.17
N ASN A 86 4.25 1.16 -17.14
CA ASN A 86 3.99 1.98 -18.32
C ASN A 86 5.30 2.13 -19.10
N LYS A 87 5.43 1.37 -20.20
CA LYS A 87 6.45 1.56 -21.23
C LYS A 87 5.93 2.49 -22.30
#